data_AF-A0A7C5CVY8-F1
#
_entry.id   AF-A0A7C5CVY8-F1
#
_cell.length_a   1.000
_cell.length_b   1.000
_cell.length_c   1.000
_cell.angle_alpha   90.00
_cell.angle_beta   90.00
_cell.angle_gamma   90.00
#
_symmetry.space_group_name_H-M   'P 1'
#
loop_
_entity.id
_entity.type
_entity.pdbx_description
1 polymer ?
#
loop_
_entity_poly.entity_id
_entity_poly.type
_entity_poly.pdbx_seq_one_letter_code
_entity_poly.pdbx_strand_id
1 'polypeptide(L)'
;TRAATWTLLAISALLLAIMVISISPVDGDKLIQPLDIEEEAAVVTFEKDPTGIAEVNVTVRSTSTRTAYYTISASISGNPLWSVEYPDSLYLEPMEEWRFRVTIRVPAGTPPSDSAELTVSMSSEGGIVVGSDSCRVIVMPHVSTELAPAVDYLVDMPSSGSFRVKVVNTGNVRTPVALVSDGPWLDTVGTADLLLEAGGVLSLEIDYDVSGMTGENTTRLRSIADGLESDHLDITFMPDGELFHIMFGGGPFLVLLPGPGSAERVRLMSIGGTVSDVGIEVVVPDDGSVTLEYDELPDEISLERVDARLSASGLDGDSVVVIRAFGFHEDRMVVSNELPVVLKAHPGESKGPDPVLVTAIGGGGGAVLAGLVGTFAYLYSASEVLRYKWLLLTFIPLYSTIHGERVLDHFFRGRLYEYIKENPGATFTALKEHFDVKNGTLTYHLHRLEQEELITHRNVGKYKLFYVDGVRVKGVEAVISPLDREMINIITENPGITSKRMISMLSGERSNRTLSRHIKQMERKGFIRSEVKGGQRHLYLTNELERVLLPKEGVLEMKDLAVADI
;
A
#
# COMPACT_ATOMS: atom_id res chain seq x y z
N THR A 1 -61.43 75.88 35.94
CA THR A 1 -60.54 75.03 36.76
C THR A 1 -60.52 73.58 36.30
N ARG A 2 -61.66 72.94 35.98
CA ARG A 2 -61.66 71.55 35.45
C ARG A 2 -61.05 71.38 34.04
N ALA A 3 -61.18 72.36 33.15
CA ALA A 3 -60.63 72.23 31.79
C ALA A 3 -59.08 72.24 31.75
N ALA A 4 -58.44 72.98 32.66
CA ALA A 4 -56.97 73.06 32.73
C ALA A 4 -56.32 71.80 33.31
N THR A 5 -57.04 71.04 34.15
CA THR A 5 -56.53 69.76 34.67
C THR A 5 -56.58 68.66 33.63
N TRP A 6 -57.56 68.68 32.72
CA TRP A 6 -57.64 67.71 31.62
C TRP A 6 -56.58 67.96 30.54
N THR A 7 -56.21 69.21 30.26
CA THR A 7 -55.14 69.51 29.30
C THR A 7 -53.76 69.14 29.84
N LEU A 8 -53.48 69.35 31.13
CA LEU A 8 -52.23 68.90 31.77
C LEU A 8 -52.11 67.37 31.84
N LEU A 9 -53.22 66.66 32.07
CA LEU A 9 -53.26 65.19 32.01
C LEU A 9 -53.05 64.67 30.58
N ALA A 10 -53.63 65.33 29.57
CA ALA A 10 -53.43 64.95 28.17
C ALA A 10 -51.99 65.20 27.70
N ILE A 11 -51.35 66.31 28.12
CA ILE A 11 -49.95 66.60 27.81
C ILE A 11 -49.00 65.63 28.55
N SER A 12 -49.32 65.27 29.80
CA SER A 12 -48.57 64.25 30.55
C SER A 12 -48.69 62.86 29.91
N ALA A 13 -49.89 62.47 29.46
CA ALA A 13 -50.11 61.21 28.75
C ALA A 13 -49.43 61.18 27.38
N LEU A 14 -49.38 62.33 26.68
CA LEU A 14 -48.65 62.46 25.41
C LEU A 14 -47.14 62.41 25.60
N LEU A 15 -46.61 63.02 26.68
CA LEU A 15 -45.19 62.92 27.04
C LEU A 15 -44.80 61.51 27.49
N LEU A 16 -45.69 60.80 28.20
CA LEU A 16 -45.51 59.39 28.53
C LEU A 16 -45.59 58.50 27.27
N ALA A 17 -46.49 58.78 26.33
CA ALA A 17 -46.56 58.06 25.06
C ALA A 17 -45.34 58.34 24.17
N ILE A 18 -44.82 59.57 24.13
CA ILE A 18 -43.59 59.91 23.39
C ILE A 18 -42.36 59.30 24.07
N MET A 19 -42.32 59.23 25.41
CA MET A 19 -41.25 58.56 26.15
C MET A 19 -41.31 57.02 26.01
N VAL A 20 -42.50 56.44 25.81
CA VAL A 20 -42.69 55.01 25.49
C VAL A 20 -42.40 54.70 24.01
N ILE A 21 -42.59 55.65 23.09
CA ILE A 21 -42.30 55.48 21.65
C ILE A 21 -40.83 55.82 21.31
N SER A 22 -40.13 56.63 22.11
CA SER A 22 -38.67 56.87 21.98
C SER A 22 -37.78 55.86 22.73
N ILE A 23 -38.37 54.82 23.32
CA ILE A 23 -37.67 53.57 23.64
C ILE A 23 -38.17 52.50 22.67
N SER A 24 -38.15 52.81 21.38
CA SER A 24 -37.98 51.77 20.37
C SER A 24 -36.48 51.58 20.24
N PRO A 25 -35.90 50.43 20.63
CA PRO A 25 -34.60 50.07 20.10
C PRO A 25 -34.79 49.92 18.59
N VAL A 26 -34.37 50.95 17.88
CA VAL A 26 -33.95 50.85 16.49
C VAL A 26 -32.88 49.77 16.44
N ASP A 27 -33.11 48.73 15.63
CA ASP A 27 -32.14 47.72 15.20
C ASP A 27 -31.07 47.31 16.23
N GLY A 28 -31.40 46.34 17.08
CA GLY A 28 -30.42 45.75 17.99
C GLY A 28 -31.04 44.70 18.89
N ASP A 29 -31.13 43.48 18.38
CA ASP A 29 -31.06 42.20 19.12
C ASP A 29 -31.68 41.08 18.26
N LYS A 30 -30.98 40.67 17.19
CA LYS A 30 -30.75 39.23 17.10
C LYS A 30 -29.83 38.95 18.28
N LEU A 31 -30.34 38.37 19.36
CA LEU A 31 -29.48 37.76 20.38
C LEU A 31 -28.46 36.94 19.61
N ILE A 32 -27.22 37.40 19.58
CA ILE A 32 -26.19 36.72 18.79
C ILE A 32 -26.00 35.40 19.50
N GLN A 33 -26.43 34.33 18.85
CA GLN A 33 -26.36 33.01 19.44
C GLN A 33 -24.88 32.64 19.62
N PRO A 34 -24.50 32.04 20.75
CA PRO A 34 -23.14 31.58 21.00
C PRO A 34 -22.61 30.61 19.94
N LEU A 35 -23.51 29.92 19.25
CA LEU A 35 -23.24 28.94 18.21
C LEU A 35 -24.32 29.11 17.13
N ASP A 36 -23.90 29.13 15.88
CA ASP A 36 -24.74 29.34 14.69
C ASP A 36 -24.23 28.43 13.57
N ILE A 37 -25.11 27.61 13.00
CA ILE A 37 -24.82 26.84 11.79
C ILE A 37 -25.21 27.71 10.58
N GLU A 38 -24.26 27.91 9.65
CA GLU A 38 -24.49 28.82 8.52
C GLU A 38 -25.50 28.25 7.50
N GLU A 39 -25.64 26.93 7.42
CA GLU A 39 -26.50 26.23 6.47
C GLU A 39 -27.88 25.83 7.06
N GLU A 40 -28.96 26.15 6.34
CA GLU A 40 -30.31 25.65 6.69
C GLU A 40 -30.44 24.13 6.47
N ALA A 41 -29.72 23.58 5.49
CA ALA A 41 -29.61 22.16 5.22
C ALA A 41 -28.28 21.82 4.53
N ALA A 42 -27.68 20.70 4.94
CA ALA A 42 -26.45 20.17 4.37
C ALA A 42 -26.77 19.10 3.33
N VAL A 43 -26.17 19.21 2.13
CA VAL A 43 -26.35 18.24 1.06
C VAL A 43 -25.16 17.29 1.03
N VAL A 44 -25.43 15.99 1.02
CA VAL A 44 -24.40 14.97 0.84
C VAL A 44 -24.01 14.88 -0.63
N THR A 45 -22.74 15.07 -0.91
CA THR A 45 -22.12 14.88 -2.21
C THR A 45 -21.30 13.59 -2.21
N PHE A 46 -21.41 12.78 -3.26
CA PHE A 46 -20.58 11.60 -3.44
C PHE A 46 -19.44 11.95 -4.40
N GLU A 47 -18.20 11.72 -3.96
CA GLU A 47 -17.01 11.84 -4.82
C GLU A 47 -16.73 10.50 -5.52
N LYS A 48 -15.57 10.36 -6.20
CA LYS A 48 -15.18 9.09 -6.85
C LYS A 48 -15.04 7.92 -5.86
N ASP A 49 -14.80 8.21 -4.58
CA ASP A 49 -14.78 7.23 -3.51
C ASP A 49 -16.21 6.97 -3.02
N PRO A 50 -16.60 5.74 -2.65
CA PRO A 50 -18.00 5.38 -2.47
C PRO A 50 -18.62 6.05 -1.23
N THR A 51 -17.85 6.77 -0.41
CA THR A 51 -18.35 7.52 0.75
C THR A 51 -18.91 8.89 0.35
N GLY A 52 -20.15 9.16 0.77
CA GLY A 52 -20.74 10.49 0.67
C GLY A 52 -20.21 11.42 1.76
N ILE A 53 -19.97 12.68 1.42
CA ILE A 53 -19.48 13.71 2.33
C ILE A 53 -20.46 14.89 2.32
N ALA A 54 -20.80 15.39 3.50
CA ALA A 54 -21.44 16.69 3.67
C ALA A 54 -20.59 17.56 4.61
N GLU A 55 -20.43 18.81 4.25
CA GLU A 55 -19.68 19.79 5.04
C GLU A 55 -20.64 20.87 5.55
N VAL A 56 -20.52 21.21 6.83
CA VAL A 56 -21.35 22.21 7.51
C VAL A 56 -20.43 23.22 8.18
N ASN A 57 -20.62 24.51 7.88
CA ASN A 57 -19.85 25.59 8.49
C ASN A 57 -20.55 26.03 9.78
N VAL A 58 -19.79 25.96 10.87
CA VAL A 58 -20.27 26.34 12.20
C VAL A 58 -19.48 27.54 12.69
N THR A 59 -20.19 28.57 13.08
CA THR A 59 -19.64 29.76 13.72
C THR A 59 -19.92 29.71 15.21
N VAL A 60 -18.89 29.87 16.02
CA VAL A 60 -18.99 29.98 17.48
C VAL A 60 -18.45 31.30 17.96
N ARG A 61 -19.08 31.85 19.00
CA ARG A 61 -18.69 33.12 19.60
C ARG A 61 -18.55 32.98 21.10
N SER A 62 -17.46 33.52 21.63
CA SER A 62 -17.20 33.56 23.07
C SER A 62 -18.29 34.37 23.78
N THR A 63 -18.94 33.74 24.77
CA THR A 63 -19.93 34.38 25.65
C THR A 63 -19.32 34.91 26.95
N SER A 64 -18.03 34.65 27.15
CA SER A 64 -17.31 35.03 28.36
C SER A 64 -16.63 36.40 28.21
N THR A 65 -16.56 37.13 29.33
CA THR A 65 -15.80 38.39 29.43
C THR A 65 -14.30 38.16 29.67
N ARG A 66 -13.89 36.90 29.81
CA ARG A 66 -12.50 36.42 29.95
C ARG A 66 -12.26 35.26 29.00
N THR A 67 -11.01 35.02 28.64
CA THR A 67 -10.64 33.85 27.84
C THR A 67 -11.14 32.57 28.50
N ALA A 68 -11.86 31.75 27.74
CA ALA A 68 -12.57 30.59 28.26
C ALA A 68 -12.36 29.38 27.36
N TYR A 69 -12.35 28.21 27.99
CA TYR A 69 -12.27 26.93 27.32
C TYR A 69 -13.68 26.39 27.07
N TYR A 70 -13.92 25.99 25.83
CA TYR A 70 -15.19 25.42 25.40
C TYR A 70 -14.96 24.02 24.81
N THR A 71 -15.82 23.09 25.17
CA THR A 71 -15.91 21.75 24.58
C THR A 71 -16.99 21.77 23.52
N ILE A 72 -16.67 21.31 22.31
CA ILE A 72 -17.65 21.15 21.24
C ILE A 72 -18.05 19.68 21.19
N SER A 73 -19.34 19.43 21.00
CA SER A 73 -19.86 18.09 20.72
C SER A 73 -20.86 18.16 19.59
N ALA A 74 -20.60 17.38 18.53
CA ALA A 74 -21.55 17.16 17.45
C ALA A 74 -22.10 15.73 17.52
N SER A 75 -23.40 15.60 17.29
CA SER A 75 -24.08 14.31 17.23
C SER A 75 -25.03 14.28 16.05
N ILE A 76 -25.16 13.11 15.43
CA ILE A 76 -26.11 12.89 14.34
C ILE A 76 -27.19 11.93 14.81
N SER A 77 -28.46 12.29 14.58
CA SER A 77 -29.61 11.46 14.92
C SER A 77 -30.27 10.92 13.65
N GLY A 78 -30.71 9.67 13.69
CA GLY A 78 -31.46 9.03 12.59
C GLY A 78 -30.72 7.89 11.89
N ASN A 79 -29.38 7.91 11.82
CA ASN A 79 -28.60 6.83 11.21
C ASN A 79 -27.30 6.54 11.98
N PRO A 80 -27.13 5.35 12.59
CA PRO A 80 -25.98 5.04 13.43
C PRO A 80 -24.69 4.77 12.64
N LEU A 81 -24.76 4.64 11.31
CA LEU A 81 -23.61 4.37 10.46
C LEU A 81 -22.95 5.66 9.94
N TRP A 82 -23.56 6.83 10.17
CA TRP A 82 -22.98 8.10 9.76
C TRP A 82 -22.01 8.58 10.84
N SER A 83 -20.82 9.02 10.44
CA SER A 83 -19.84 9.58 11.36
C SER A 83 -19.72 11.09 11.17
N VAL A 84 -19.33 11.77 12.25
CA VAL A 84 -19.17 13.22 12.27
C VAL A 84 -17.79 13.52 12.82
N GLU A 85 -17.00 14.28 12.06
CA GLU A 85 -15.68 14.77 12.43
C GLU A 85 -15.80 16.27 12.76
N TYR A 86 -15.29 16.65 13.93
CA TYR A 86 -15.35 18.01 14.47
C TYR A 86 -14.18 18.24 15.44
N PRO A 87 -13.80 19.50 15.71
CA PRO A 87 -12.78 19.82 16.70
C PRO A 87 -13.30 19.58 18.13
N ASP A 88 -12.58 18.82 18.95
CA ASP A 88 -13.03 18.47 20.30
C ASP A 88 -13.06 19.65 21.28
N SER A 89 -12.22 20.68 21.07
CA SER A 89 -12.16 21.82 22.00
C SER A 89 -11.58 23.09 21.40
N LEU A 90 -12.02 24.23 21.96
CA LEU A 90 -11.67 25.57 21.50
C LEU A 90 -11.30 26.48 22.68
N TYR A 91 -10.26 27.29 22.46
CA TYR A 91 -9.82 28.31 23.39
C TYR A 91 -10.11 29.68 22.76
N LEU A 92 -11.11 30.38 23.29
CA LEU A 92 -11.59 31.63 22.70
C LEU A 92 -11.35 32.81 23.65
N GLU A 93 -10.80 33.88 23.13
CA GLU A 93 -10.69 35.18 23.79
C GLU A 93 -12.07 35.84 23.98
N PRO A 94 -12.21 36.85 24.86
CA PRO A 94 -13.46 37.55 25.04
C PRO A 94 -13.96 38.15 23.74
N MET A 95 -15.23 37.91 23.41
CA MET A 95 -15.89 38.39 22.18
C MET A 95 -15.25 37.89 20.86
N GLU A 96 -14.33 36.93 20.91
CA GLU A 96 -13.76 36.30 19.71
C GLU A 96 -14.81 35.45 18.99
N GLU A 97 -14.80 35.51 17.66
CA GLU A 97 -15.58 34.66 16.76
C GLU A 97 -14.62 33.68 16.07
N TRP A 98 -15.00 32.41 16.06
CA TRP A 98 -14.23 31.35 15.41
C TRP A 98 -15.13 30.51 14.51
N ARG A 99 -14.59 30.07 13.38
CA ARG A 99 -15.32 29.30 12.37
C ARG A 99 -14.60 28.00 12.08
N PHE A 100 -15.39 26.94 11.94
CA PHE A 100 -14.88 25.63 11.60
C PHE A 100 -15.89 24.84 10.80
N ARG A 101 -15.37 23.75 10.24
CA ARG A 101 -16.15 22.83 9.44
C ARG A 101 -16.42 21.56 10.22
N VAL A 102 -17.66 21.14 10.23
CA VAL A 102 -18.09 19.81 10.66
C VAL A 102 -18.23 18.96 9.41
N THR A 103 -17.52 17.84 9.36
CA THR A 103 -17.55 16.91 8.22
C THR A 103 -18.36 15.69 8.59
N ILE A 104 -19.42 15.43 7.83
CA ILE A 104 -20.28 14.27 7.99
C ILE A 104 -19.93 13.27 6.90
N ARG A 105 -19.62 12.03 7.30
CA ARG A 105 -19.39 10.92 6.36
C ARG A 105 -20.58 9.98 6.37
N VAL A 106 -21.04 9.69 5.16
CA VAL A 106 -22.21 8.88 4.87
C VAL A 106 -21.78 7.62 4.12
N PRO A 107 -22.23 6.42 4.54
CA PRO A 107 -21.92 5.19 3.84
C PRO A 107 -22.35 5.20 2.37
N ALA A 108 -21.61 4.47 1.55
CA ALA A 108 -21.94 4.22 0.16
C ALA A 108 -23.32 3.62 -0.02
N GLY A 109 -24.01 4.02 -1.11
CA GLY A 109 -25.32 3.49 -1.45
C GLY A 109 -26.45 3.90 -0.50
N THR A 110 -26.23 4.86 0.41
CA THR A 110 -27.29 5.40 1.27
C THR A 110 -28.41 6.00 0.42
N PRO A 111 -29.68 5.55 0.55
CA PRO A 111 -30.78 5.99 -0.30
C PRO A 111 -31.01 7.51 -0.25
N PRO A 112 -31.47 8.14 -1.35
CA PRO A 112 -31.71 9.59 -1.42
C PRO A 112 -32.92 10.07 -0.59
N SER A 113 -33.66 9.18 0.06
CA SER A 113 -34.73 9.54 0.99
C SER A 113 -34.24 9.66 2.44
N ASP A 114 -33.02 9.21 2.72
CA ASP A 114 -32.47 9.23 4.06
C ASP A 114 -32.03 10.65 4.42
N SER A 115 -32.42 11.06 5.61
CA SER A 115 -31.99 12.32 6.19
C SER A 115 -31.70 12.13 7.66
N ALA A 116 -30.71 12.85 8.15
CA ALA A 116 -30.36 12.88 9.56
C ALA A 116 -30.40 14.32 10.08
N GLU A 117 -30.48 14.47 11.39
CA GLU A 117 -30.37 15.77 12.04
C GLU A 117 -29.01 15.86 12.72
N LEU A 118 -28.17 16.80 12.25
CA LEU A 118 -26.93 17.17 12.91
C LEU A 118 -27.27 18.15 14.02
N THR A 119 -26.84 17.84 15.24
CA THR A 119 -26.90 18.78 16.37
C THR A 119 -25.49 19.08 16.83
N VAL A 120 -25.11 20.36 16.84
CA VAL A 120 -23.82 20.83 17.34
C VAL A 120 -24.07 21.63 18.61
N SER A 121 -23.32 21.30 19.65
CA SER A 121 -23.44 21.93 20.96
C SER A 121 -22.08 22.37 21.48
N MET A 122 -22.09 23.47 22.21
CA MET A 122 -20.93 24.09 22.82
C MET A 122 -21.16 24.12 24.33
N SER A 123 -20.23 23.55 25.08
CA SER A 123 -20.28 23.45 26.54
C SER A 123 -19.12 24.20 27.17
N SER A 124 -19.37 24.87 28.29
CA SER A 124 -18.34 25.51 29.12
C SER A 124 -17.56 24.48 29.96
N GLU A 125 -16.46 24.91 30.60
CA GLU A 125 -15.57 24.09 31.45
C GLU A 125 -16.28 23.32 32.59
N GLY A 126 -17.52 23.69 32.94
CA GLY A 126 -18.38 22.98 33.90
C GLY A 126 -19.36 21.97 33.28
N GLY A 127 -19.29 21.72 31.97
CA GLY A 127 -20.22 20.84 31.24
C GLY A 127 -21.60 21.44 30.98
N ILE A 128 -21.79 22.73 31.22
CA ILE A 128 -23.05 23.43 30.93
C ILE A 128 -23.05 23.80 29.46
N VAL A 129 -24.04 23.29 28.71
CA VAL A 129 -24.31 23.68 27.32
C VAL A 129 -24.67 25.15 27.28
N VAL A 130 -23.83 25.95 26.61
CA VAL A 130 -23.97 27.39 26.47
C VAL A 130 -24.56 27.80 25.12
N GLY A 131 -24.48 26.93 24.11
CA GLY A 131 -25.08 27.11 22.78
C GLY A 131 -25.33 25.78 22.11
N SER A 132 -26.40 25.70 21.30
CA SER A 132 -26.72 24.54 20.50
C SER A 132 -27.51 24.98 19.28
N ASP A 133 -27.21 24.37 18.14
CA ASP A 133 -27.94 24.57 16.90
C ASP A 133 -27.99 23.24 16.12
N SER A 134 -28.92 23.15 15.18
CA SER A 134 -29.18 21.93 14.44
C SER A 134 -29.52 22.20 12.98
N CYS A 135 -28.96 21.40 12.08
CA CYS A 135 -29.30 21.44 10.66
C CYS A 135 -29.69 20.05 10.15
N ARG A 136 -30.53 20.03 9.12
CA ARG A 136 -30.90 18.77 8.45
C ARG A 136 -29.84 18.40 7.42
N VAL A 137 -29.43 17.14 7.43
CA VAL A 137 -28.50 16.57 6.44
C VAL A 137 -29.31 15.68 5.51
N ILE A 138 -29.26 15.95 4.21
CA ILE A 138 -30.10 15.30 3.21
C ILE A 138 -29.21 14.63 2.16
N VAL A 139 -29.48 13.35 1.92
CA VAL A 139 -28.85 12.60 0.83
C VAL A 139 -29.60 12.87 -0.47
N MET A 140 -28.92 13.30 -1.52
CA MET A 140 -29.55 13.52 -2.83
C MET A 140 -29.42 12.29 -3.74
N PRO A 141 -30.29 12.14 -4.76
CA PRO A 141 -30.09 11.14 -5.81
C PRO A 141 -28.74 11.33 -6.49
N HIS A 142 -27.97 10.24 -6.56
CA HIS A 142 -26.66 10.19 -7.16
C HIS A 142 -26.58 8.97 -8.07
N VAL A 143 -26.42 9.23 -9.36
CA VAL A 143 -26.26 8.23 -10.40
C VAL A 143 -24.77 8.12 -10.70
N SER A 144 -24.23 6.92 -10.56
CA SER A 144 -22.85 6.61 -10.95
C SER A 144 -22.74 5.14 -11.30
N THR A 145 -21.93 4.85 -12.31
CA THR A 145 -21.63 3.47 -12.72
C THR A 145 -20.16 3.31 -13.00
N GLU A 146 -19.66 2.12 -12.74
CA GLU A 146 -18.28 1.73 -13.01
C GLU A 146 -18.27 0.46 -13.88
N LEU A 147 -17.33 0.42 -14.81
CA LEU A 147 -17.08 -0.73 -15.66
C LEU A 147 -15.79 -1.41 -15.25
N ALA A 148 -15.87 -2.72 -15.06
CA ALA A 148 -14.70 -3.56 -14.78
C ALA A 148 -14.75 -4.82 -15.64
N PRO A 149 -13.62 -5.26 -16.21
CA PRO A 149 -13.59 -6.51 -16.95
C PRO A 149 -13.72 -7.72 -15.99
N ALA A 150 -14.15 -8.87 -16.49
CA ALA A 150 -14.15 -10.09 -15.70
C ALA A 150 -12.75 -10.68 -15.49
N VAL A 151 -11.83 -10.41 -16.42
CA VAL A 151 -10.42 -10.83 -16.47
C VAL A 151 -9.60 -9.71 -17.11
N ASP A 152 -8.30 -9.62 -16.84
CA ASP A 152 -7.46 -8.54 -17.37
C ASP A 152 -7.17 -8.68 -18.88
N TYR A 153 -7.12 -9.92 -19.36
CA TYR A 153 -6.89 -10.23 -20.77
C TYR A 153 -7.46 -11.60 -21.17
N LEU A 154 -7.61 -11.81 -22.47
CA LEU A 154 -7.95 -13.07 -23.11
C LEU A 154 -6.94 -13.33 -24.25
N VAL A 155 -6.47 -14.56 -24.36
CA VAL A 155 -5.40 -14.95 -25.29
C VAL A 155 -5.90 -16.03 -26.23
N ASP A 156 -5.36 -16.06 -27.45
CA ASP A 156 -5.67 -17.06 -28.47
C ASP A 156 -7.19 -17.14 -28.79
N MET A 157 -7.84 -15.98 -28.81
CA MET A 157 -9.28 -15.86 -29.09
C MET A 157 -9.56 -15.93 -30.61
N PRO A 158 -10.70 -16.49 -31.03
CA PRO A 158 -11.11 -16.45 -32.43
C PRO A 158 -11.42 -15.01 -32.88
N SER A 159 -11.54 -14.79 -34.19
CA SER A 159 -11.90 -13.48 -34.76
C SER A 159 -13.32 -13.00 -34.43
N SER A 160 -14.16 -13.86 -33.84
CA SER A 160 -15.50 -13.52 -33.37
C SER A 160 -15.88 -14.41 -32.19
N GLY A 161 -16.52 -13.84 -31.18
CA GLY A 161 -16.93 -14.57 -29.98
C GLY A 161 -17.58 -13.64 -28.98
N SER A 162 -17.52 -14.00 -27.69
CA SER A 162 -18.03 -13.18 -26.61
C SER A 162 -17.07 -13.13 -25.42
N PHE A 163 -17.16 -12.07 -24.62
CA PHE A 163 -16.49 -11.96 -23.32
C PHE A 163 -17.40 -11.29 -22.30
N ARG A 164 -17.04 -11.35 -21.02
CA ARG A 164 -17.85 -10.77 -19.95
C ARG A 164 -17.26 -9.50 -19.37
N VAL A 165 -18.13 -8.51 -19.16
CA VAL A 165 -17.84 -7.26 -18.45
C VAL A 165 -18.79 -7.12 -17.27
N LYS A 166 -18.32 -6.55 -16.18
CA LYS A 166 -19.11 -6.22 -15.00
C LYS A 166 -19.44 -4.74 -15.03
N VAL A 167 -20.71 -4.44 -14.79
CA VAL A 167 -21.20 -3.09 -14.56
C VAL A 167 -21.61 -3.00 -13.10
N VAL A 168 -21.06 -2.02 -12.39
CA VAL A 168 -21.38 -1.78 -10.98
C VAL A 168 -22.12 -0.47 -10.88
N ASN A 169 -23.29 -0.46 -10.24
CA ASN A 169 -23.95 0.79 -9.88
C ASN A 169 -23.36 1.29 -8.55
N THR A 170 -22.42 2.22 -8.64
CA THR A 170 -21.79 2.87 -7.48
C THR A 170 -22.63 4.04 -6.95
N GLY A 171 -23.70 4.40 -7.67
CA GLY A 171 -24.71 5.36 -7.22
C GLY A 171 -25.61 4.84 -6.09
N ASN A 172 -26.51 5.71 -5.63
CA ASN A 172 -27.45 5.42 -4.55
C ASN A 172 -28.90 5.29 -5.02
N VAL A 173 -29.13 5.32 -6.32
CA VAL A 173 -30.44 5.09 -6.93
C VAL A 173 -30.40 3.92 -7.89
N ARG A 174 -31.55 3.26 -8.03
CA ARG A 174 -31.75 2.28 -9.08
C ARG A 174 -31.73 2.99 -10.43
N THR A 175 -30.83 2.56 -11.31
CA THR A 175 -30.59 3.27 -12.58
C THR A 175 -30.67 2.29 -13.75
N PRO A 176 -31.34 2.66 -14.87
CA PRO A 176 -31.18 1.94 -16.12
C PRO A 176 -29.76 2.17 -16.65
N VAL A 177 -29.07 1.09 -16.98
CA VAL A 177 -27.72 1.16 -17.55
C VAL A 177 -27.74 0.60 -18.96
N ALA A 178 -27.00 1.26 -19.84
CA ALA A 178 -26.71 0.80 -21.20
C ALA A 178 -25.20 0.82 -21.44
N LEU A 179 -24.69 -0.06 -22.29
CA LEU A 179 -23.30 0.00 -22.74
C LEU A 179 -23.19 0.61 -24.13
N VAL A 180 -22.19 1.46 -24.31
CA VAL A 180 -21.86 2.08 -25.60
C VAL A 180 -20.39 1.87 -25.90
N SER A 181 -20.11 1.48 -27.13
CA SER A 181 -18.78 1.30 -27.70
C SER A 181 -18.51 2.40 -28.73
N ASP A 182 -17.29 2.94 -28.76
CA ASP A 182 -16.85 3.89 -29.80
C ASP A 182 -16.52 3.23 -31.15
N GLY A 183 -16.35 1.91 -31.17
CA GLY A 183 -15.91 1.14 -32.33
C GLY A 183 -16.96 0.12 -32.81
N PRO A 184 -16.84 -0.34 -34.07
CA PRO A 184 -17.79 -1.29 -34.67
C PRO A 184 -17.58 -2.74 -34.22
N TRP A 185 -16.52 -3.00 -33.45
CA TRP A 185 -16.07 -4.35 -33.13
C TRP A 185 -16.85 -5.03 -32.02
N LEU A 186 -17.66 -4.27 -31.27
CA LEU A 186 -18.44 -4.74 -30.13
C LEU A 186 -19.93 -4.56 -30.39
N ASP A 187 -20.73 -5.58 -30.15
CA ASP A 187 -22.18 -5.48 -30.13
C ASP A 187 -22.68 -5.18 -28.71
N THR A 188 -23.12 -3.93 -28.50
CA THR A 188 -23.71 -3.49 -27.23
C THR A 188 -25.22 -3.26 -27.33
N VAL A 189 -25.86 -3.56 -28.47
CA VAL A 189 -27.27 -3.21 -28.74
C VAL A 189 -28.22 -3.89 -27.75
N GLY A 190 -27.90 -5.11 -27.33
CA GLY A 190 -28.70 -5.87 -26.36
C GLY A 190 -28.60 -5.39 -24.90
N THR A 191 -27.77 -4.38 -24.62
CA THR A 191 -27.48 -3.95 -23.24
C THR A 191 -28.32 -2.78 -22.75
N ALA A 192 -29.24 -2.28 -23.57
CA ALA A 192 -30.09 -1.14 -23.21
C ALA A 192 -31.13 -1.48 -22.13
N ASP A 193 -31.48 -0.48 -21.32
CA ASP A 193 -32.55 -0.52 -20.30
C ASP A 193 -32.38 -1.58 -19.19
N LEU A 194 -31.14 -1.99 -18.91
CA LEU A 194 -30.85 -2.94 -17.84
C LEU A 194 -30.89 -2.22 -16.49
N LEU A 195 -31.97 -2.43 -15.75
CA LEU A 195 -32.18 -1.83 -14.44
C LEU A 195 -31.26 -2.45 -13.39
N LEU A 196 -30.37 -1.63 -12.81
CA LEU A 196 -29.43 -2.05 -11.78
C LEU A 196 -29.72 -1.33 -10.46
N GLU A 197 -29.95 -2.09 -9.39
CA GLU A 197 -30.14 -1.55 -8.04
C GLU A 197 -28.87 -0.85 -7.54
N ALA A 198 -29.00 0.07 -6.58
CA ALA A 198 -27.86 0.72 -5.94
C ALA A 198 -26.92 -0.33 -5.30
N GLY A 199 -25.61 -0.23 -5.56
CA GLY A 199 -24.62 -1.23 -5.16
C GLY A 199 -24.71 -2.56 -5.92
N GLY A 200 -25.62 -2.69 -6.88
CA GLY A 200 -25.80 -3.89 -7.69
C GLY A 200 -24.65 -4.10 -8.68
N VAL A 201 -24.33 -5.37 -8.94
CA VAL A 201 -23.36 -5.78 -9.96
C VAL A 201 -24.07 -6.59 -11.03
N LEU A 202 -23.89 -6.22 -12.29
CA LEU A 202 -24.42 -6.92 -13.45
C LEU A 202 -23.28 -7.44 -14.30
N SER A 203 -23.25 -8.76 -14.53
CA SER A 203 -22.31 -9.36 -15.48
C SER A 203 -22.99 -9.47 -16.84
N LEU A 204 -22.45 -8.77 -17.84
CA LEU A 204 -22.93 -8.75 -19.21
C LEU A 204 -21.97 -9.49 -20.12
N GLU A 205 -22.55 -10.22 -21.07
CA GLU A 205 -21.83 -10.86 -22.16
C GLU A 205 -21.88 -9.91 -23.36
N ILE A 206 -20.71 -9.59 -23.90
CA ILE A 206 -20.54 -8.67 -25.03
C ILE A 206 -19.96 -9.49 -26.17
N ASP A 207 -20.70 -9.53 -27.28
CA ASP A 207 -20.24 -10.17 -28.51
C ASP A 207 -19.27 -9.24 -29.24
N TYR A 208 -18.25 -9.82 -29.85
CA TYR A 208 -17.28 -9.13 -30.68
C TYR A 208 -17.11 -9.82 -32.03
N ASP A 209 -16.86 -9.03 -33.06
CA ASP A 209 -16.48 -9.50 -34.40
C ASP A 209 -15.37 -8.59 -34.93
N VAL A 210 -14.16 -9.13 -35.00
CA VAL A 210 -12.94 -8.46 -35.49
C VAL A 210 -12.42 -9.11 -36.78
N SER A 211 -13.25 -9.87 -37.49
CA SER A 211 -12.88 -10.58 -38.72
C SER A 211 -12.30 -9.67 -39.82
N GLY A 212 -12.70 -8.40 -39.86
CA GLY A 212 -12.19 -7.39 -40.79
C GLY A 212 -11.03 -6.55 -40.27
N MET A 213 -10.53 -6.81 -39.06
CA MET A 213 -9.51 -5.99 -38.42
C MET A 213 -8.12 -6.27 -39.00
N THR A 214 -7.33 -5.19 -39.19
CA THR A 214 -5.93 -5.28 -39.59
C THR A 214 -5.08 -4.46 -38.63
N GLY A 215 -4.09 -5.10 -38.00
CA GLY A 215 -3.28 -4.47 -36.95
C GLY A 215 -4.01 -4.33 -35.61
N GLU A 216 -3.30 -3.76 -34.64
CA GLU A 216 -3.82 -3.49 -33.30
C GLU A 216 -4.87 -2.36 -33.32
N ASN A 217 -5.94 -2.52 -32.56
CA ASN A 217 -6.99 -1.51 -32.42
C ASN A 217 -7.54 -1.46 -31.00
N THR A 218 -7.71 -0.26 -30.46
CA THR A 218 -8.31 -0.05 -29.14
C THR A 218 -9.69 0.58 -29.27
N THR A 219 -10.68 -0.04 -28.65
CA THR A 219 -12.07 0.43 -28.58
C THR A 219 -12.44 0.74 -27.13
N ARG A 220 -13.13 1.86 -26.92
CA ARG A 220 -13.61 2.29 -25.61
C ARG A 220 -15.01 1.80 -25.36
N LEU A 221 -15.22 1.18 -24.22
CA LEU A 221 -16.53 0.80 -23.70
C LEU A 221 -16.90 1.72 -22.53
N ARG A 222 -18.11 2.28 -22.55
CA ARG A 222 -18.67 3.12 -21.48
C ARG A 222 -20.03 2.62 -21.04
N SER A 223 -20.37 2.80 -19.77
CA SER A 223 -21.74 2.65 -19.31
C SER A 223 -22.41 4.01 -19.24
N ILE A 224 -23.62 4.08 -19.76
CA ILE A 224 -24.48 5.25 -19.68
C ILE A 224 -25.56 4.95 -18.67
N ALA A 225 -25.64 5.78 -17.64
CA ALA A 225 -26.60 5.69 -16.56
C ALA A 225 -27.29 7.05 -16.42
N ASP A 226 -28.58 7.13 -16.74
CA ASP A 226 -29.37 8.37 -16.75
C ASP A 226 -28.71 9.53 -17.55
N GLY A 227 -28.07 9.19 -18.68
CA GLY A 227 -27.37 10.16 -19.52
C GLY A 227 -25.99 10.60 -19.02
N LEU A 228 -25.55 10.12 -17.86
CA LEU A 228 -24.18 10.28 -17.37
C LEU A 228 -23.32 9.12 -17.86
N GLU A 229 -22.16 9.44 -18.42
CA GLU A 229 -21.18 8.44 -18.84
C GLU A 229 -20.23 8.08 -17.70
N SER A 230 -19.93 6.79 -17.55
CA SER A 230 -18.86 6.31 -16.68
C SER A 230 -17.47 6.67 -17.21
N ASP A 231 -16.45 6.44 -16.37
CA ASP A 231 -15.10 6.23 -16.89
C ASP A 231 -15.12 5.07 -17.92
N HIS A 232 -14.21 5.13 -18.89
CA HIS A 232 -14.19 4.15 -19.99
C HIS A 232 -13.28 2.96 -19.66
N LEU A 233 -13.67 1.79 -20.14
CA LEU A 233 -12.80 0.62 -20.23
C LEU A 233 -12.21 0.56 -21.64
N ASP A 234 -10.89 0.74 -21.76
CA ASP A 234 -10.17 0.50 -23.00
C ASP A 234 -10.08 -1.00 -23.27
N ILE A 235 -10.48 -1.42 -24.48
CA ILE A 235 -10.43 -2.81 -24.94
C ILE A 235 -9.56 -2.86 -26.18
N THR A 236 -8.37 -3.46 -26.07
CA THR A 236 -7.40 -3.53 -27.16
C THR A 236 -7.41 -4.92 -27.78
N PHE A 237 -7.63 -4.98 -29.09
CA PHE A 237 -7.57 -6.19 -29.90
C PHE A 237 -6.24 -6.24 -30.64
N MET A 238 -5.50 -7.32 -30.45
CA MET A 238 -4.18 -7.52 -31.05
C MET A 238 -4.18 -8.80 -31.89
N PRO A 239 -4.01 -8.72 -33.22
CA PRO A 239 -3.96 -9.89 -34.07
C PRO A 239 -2.67 -10.70 -33.89
N ASP A 240 -2.78 -12.01 -33.84
CA ASP A 240 -1.68 -12.99 -33.76
C ASP A 240 -1.98 -14.20 -34.65
N GLY A 241 -1.56 -14.11 -35.91
CA GLY A 241 -1.88 -15.10 -36.93
C GLY A 241 -3.37 -15.10 -37.27
N GLU A 242 -4.06 -16.22 -37.03
CA GLU A 242 -5.52 -16.35 -37.21
C GLU A 242 -6.31 -16.06 -35.93
N LEU A 243 -5.61 -15.82 -34.81
CA LEU A 243 -6.19 -15.58 -33.49
C LEU A 243 -5.97 -14.13 -33.06
N PHE A 244 -6.62 -13.74 -31.97
CA PHE A 244 -6.56 -12.41 -31.38
C PHE A 244 -6.30 -12.51 -29.88
N HIS A 245 -5.52 -11.56 -29.37
CA HIS A 245 -5.45 -11.27 -27.95
C HIS A 245 -6.32 -10.06 -27.64
N ILE A 246 -7.10 -10.14 -26.57
CA ILE A 246 -8.00 -9.07 -26.11
C ILE A 246 -7.49 -8.61 -24.75
N MET A 247 -7.25 -7.32 -24.62
CA MET A 247 -6.75 -6.68 -23.41
C MET A 247 -7.81 -5.74 -22.85
N PHE A 248 -7.95 -5.71 -21.52
CA PHE A 248 -8.86 -4.80 -20.85
C PHE A 248 -8.06 -3.81 -19.98
N GLY A 249 -7.87 -2.59 -20.47
CA GLY A 249 -7.09 -1.54 -19.82
C GLY A 249 -5.72 -1.28 -20.45
N GLY A 250 -4.89 -0.49 -19.76
CA GLY A 250 -3.71 0.18 -20.32
C GLY A 250 -2.42 -0.64 -20.51
N GLY A 251 -2.41 -1.95 -20.22
CA GLY A 251 -1.22 -2.80 -20.37
C GLY A 251 0.03 -2.33 -19.61
N PRO A 252 1.17 -3.01 -19.79
CA PRO A 252 1.31 -4.32 -20.44
C PRO A 252 0.82 -5.47 -19.55
N PHE A 253 0.36 -6.55 -20.17
CA PHE A 253 -0.04 -7.77 -19.48
C PHE A 253 0.97 -8.88 -19.73
N LEU A 254 1.44 -9.53 -18.67
CA LEU A 254 2.29 -10.72 -18.77
C LEU A 254 1.41 -11.97 -18.80
N VAL A 255 1.66 -12.88 -19.74
CA VAL A 255 0.84 -14.09 -19.90
C VAL A 255 1.71 -15.33 -19.85
N LEU A 256 1.22 -16.34 -19.12
CA LEU A 256 1.85 -17.64 -19.00
C LEU A 256 0.94 -18.74 -19.58
N LEU A 257 1.42 -19.42 -20.60
CA LEU A 257 0.72 -20.48 -21.32
C LEU A 257 1.47 -21.82 -21.23
N PRO A 258 0.80 -22.96 -21.42
CA PRO A 258 1.45 -24.23 -21.68
C PRO A 258 2.37 -24.15 -22.92
N GLY A 259 3.60 -24.64 -22.79
CA GLY A 259 4.55 -24.69 -23.88
C GLY A 259 4.34 -25.91 -24.79
N PRO A 260 4.80 -25.85 -26.05
CA PRO A 260 4.62 -26.94 -27.00
C PRO A 260 5.50 -28.16 -26.65
N GLY A 261 4.95 -29.36 -26.85
CA GLY A 261 5.71 -30.61 -26.90
C GLY A 261 5.99 -31.31 -25.55
N SER A 262 5.88 -30.63 -24.40
CA SER A 262 6.02 -31.26 -23.07
C SER A 262 5.28 -30.49 -21.98
N ALA A 263 4.77 -31.19 -20.97
CA ALA A 263 4.17 -30.58 -19.79
C ALA A 263 5.17 -29.73 -18.96
N GLU A 264 6.47 -29.97 -19.09
CA GLU A 264 7.53 -29.20 -18.41
C GLU A 264 7.87 -27.88 -19.14
N ARG A 265 7.25 -27.60 -20.29
CA ARG A 265 7.52 -26.36 -21.03
C ARG A 265 6.40 -25.38 -20.80
N VAL A 266 6.78 -24.12 -20.64
CA VAL A 266 5.86 -22.99 -20.58
C VAL A 266 6.25 -21.97 -21.61
N ARG A 267 5.28 -21.14 -21.95
CA ARG A 267 5.41 -20.06 -22.90
C ARG A 267 5.02 -18.75 -22.22
N LEU A 268 5.90 -17.77 -22.31
CA LEU A 268 5.67 -16.42 -21.82
C LEU A 268 5.49 -15.48 -23.01
N MET A 269 4.62 -14.50 -22.83
CA MET A 269 4.51 -13.36 -23.73
C MET A 269 4.07 -12.13 -22.95
N SER A 270 4.42 -10.95 -23.46
CA SER A 270 3.89 -9.68 -22.99
C SER A 270 2.96 -9.12 -24.06
N ILE A 271 1.80 -8.63 -23.63
CA ILE A 271 0.74 -8.12 -24.51
C ILE A 271 0.55 -6.63 -24.21
N GLY A 272 0.50 -5.80 -25.25
CA GLY A 272 0.32 -4.34 -25.17
C GLY A 272 1.43 -3.58 -24.45
N GLY A 273 2.66 -4.07 -24.57
CA GLY A 273 3.88 -3.37 -24.16
C GLY A 273 4.99 -4.37 -23.84
N THR A 274 6.08 -3.85 -23.30
CA THR A 274 7.25 -4.65 -22.91
C THR A 274 7.25 -4.80 -21.40
N VAL A 275 7.48 -6.03 -20.94
CA VAL A 275 7.72 -6.37 -19.55
C VAL A 275 9.17 -6.80 -19.43
N SER A 276 9.94 -6.09 -18.62
CA SER A 276 11.31 -6.47 -18.32
C SER A 276 11.35 -7.48 -17.16
N ASP A 277 12.49 -8.14 -16.99
CA ASP A 277 12.82 -8.87 -15.76
C ASP A 277 11.90 -10.01 -15.41
N VAL A 278 11.55 -10.75 -16.45
CA VAL A 278 10.57 -11.79 -16.30
C VAL A 278 11.16 -12.95 -15.53
N GLY A 279 10.56 -13.26 -14.40
CA GLY A 279 10.81 -14.45 -13.59
C GLY A 279 9.59 -15.34 -13.52
N ILE A 280 9.80 -16.60 -13.13
CA ILE A 280 8.72 -17.54 -12.86
C ILE A 280 8.85 -18.03 -11.43
N GLU A 281 7.73 -18.05 -10.73
CA GLU A 281 7.69 -18.51 -9.35
C GLU A 281 6.57 -19.49 -9.07
N VAL A 282 6.75 -20.23 -7.98
CA VAL A 282 5.78 -21.20 -7.47
C VAL A 282 4.80 -20.49 -6.56
N VAL A 283 3.52 -20.57 -6.90
CA VAL A 283 2.40 -20.09 -6.07
C VAL A 283 1.94 -21.19 -5.12
N VAL A 284 1.88 -22.44 -5.59
CA VAL A 284 1.45 -23.59 -4.79
C VAL A 284 2.43 -24.75 -4.98
N PRO A 285 3.07 -25.25 -3.90
CA PRO A 285 2.88 -24.85 -2.50
C PRO A 285 3.63 -23.54 -2.12
N ASP A 286 3.01 -22.69 -1.31
CA ASP A 286 3.56 -21.39 -0.85
C ASP A 286 4.47 -21.53 0.41
N ASP A 287 4.85 -22.75 0.77
CA ASP A 287 5.71 -23.01 1.92
C ASP A 287 7.21 -22.92 1.58
N GLY A 288 7.55 -22.74 0.30
CA GLY A 288 8.93 -22.72 -0.18
C GLY A 288 9.61 -24.09 -0.18
N SER A 289 8.85 -25.19 -0.03
CA SER A 289 9.37 -26.56 -0.16
C SER A 289 9.86 -26.87 -1.57
N VAL A 290 9.30 -26.18 -2.57
CA VAL A 290 9.62 -26.38 -3.98
C VAL A 290 10.50 -25.24 -4.48
N THR A 291 11.66 -25.60 -5.01
CA THR A 291 12.54 -24.65 -5.72
C THR A 291 12.40 -24.91 -7.22
N LEU A 292 12.03 -23.88 -7.97
CA LEU A 292 11.87 -23.92 -9.41
C LEU A 292 13.16 -23.45 -10.09
N GLU A 293 13.61 -24.20 -11.09
CA GLU A 293 14.72 -23.87 -11.97
C GLU A 293 14.21 -23.85 -13.41
N TYR A 294 14.58 -22.84 -14.18
CA TYR A 294 14.15 -22.68 -15.57
C TYR A 294 15.26 -22.11 -16.45
N ASP A 295 15.14 -22.30 -17.76
CA ASP A 295 16.06 -21.75 -18.77
C ASP A 295 16.17 -20.23 -18.63
N GLU A 296 17.32 -19.64 -18.98
CA GLU A 296 17.48 -18.18 -18.96
C GLU A 296 16.43 -17.51 -19.86
N LEU A 297 15.65 -16.61 -19.24
CA LEU A 297 14.67 -15.76 -19.92
C LEU A 297 15.36 -14.50 -20.43
N PRO A 298 14.90 -13.90 -21.54
CA PRO A 298 15.41 -12.63 -22.02
C PRO A 298 15.08 -11.51 -21.02
N ASP A 299 15.92 -10.48 -21.00
CA ASP A 299 15.78 -9.33 -20.09
C ASP A 299 14.47 -8.56 -20.33
N GLU A 300 13.95 -8.59 -21.56
CA GLU A 300 12.67 -8.01 -21.94
C GLU A 300 11.84 -9.02 -22.72
N ILE A 301 10.57 -9.16 -22.32
CA ILE A 301 9.54 -9.87 -23.07
C ILE A 301 8.60 -8.85 -23.70
N SER A 302 8.37 -8.99 -25.00
CA SER A 302 7.38 -8.23 -25.75
C SER A 302 6.36 -9.21 -26.36
N LEU A 303 5.81 -8.90 -27.52
CA LEU A 303 4.87 -9.75 -28.27
C LEU A 303 5.46 -11.10 -28.73
N GLU A 304 6.78 -11.27 -28.66
CA GLU A 304 7.42 -12.53 -29.01
C GLU A 304 7.15 -13.61 -27.96
N ARG A 305 6.81 -14.81 -28.45
CA ARG A 305 6.59 -15.99 -27.61
C ARG A 305 7.93 -16.55 -27.15
N VAL A 306 8.19 -16.48 -25.84
CA VAL A 306 9.38 -17.03 -25.20
C VAL A 306 9.05 -18.37 -24.56
N ASP A 307 9.64 -19.45 -25.06
CA ASP A 307 9.46 -20.78 -24.47
C ASP A 307 10.57 -21.05 -23.45
N ALA A 308 10.21 -21.46 -22.23
CA ALA A 308 11.13 -21.86 -21.18
C ALA A 308 10.84 -23.28 -20.70
N ARG A 309 11.89 -24.06 -20.44
CA ARG A 309 11.75 -25.36 -19.79
C ARG A 309 11.86 -25.20 -18.28
N LEU A 310 10.97 -25.87 -17.57
CA LEU A 310 10.91 -25.90 -16.12
C LEU A 310 11.49 -27.21 -15.57
N SER A 311 12.13 -27.09 -14.43
CA SER A 311 12.55 -28.18 -13.56
C SER A 311 12.34 -27.75 -12.11
N ALA A 312 12.14 -28.71 -11.21
CA ALA A 312 11.95 -28.39 -9.79
C ALA A 312 12.63 -29.42 -8.90
N SER A 313 13.12 -28.93 -7.77
CA SER A 313 13.64 -29.72 -6.66
C SER A 313 12.75 -29.57 -5.43
N GLY A 314 12.79 -30.57 -4.53
CA GLY A 314 11.94 -30.61 -3.34
C GLY A 314 10.55 -31.21 -3.56
N LEU A 315 10.33 -31.90 -4.69
CA LEU A 315 9.08 -32.60 -5.01
C LEU A 315 9.12 -34.08 -4.62
N ASP A 316 8.04 -34.58 -4.01
CA ASP A 316 7.82 -36.00 -3.75
C ASP A 316 7.23 -36.71 -4.99
N GLY A 317 8.04 -36.87 -6.02
CA GLY A 317 7.63 -37.44 -7.30
C GLY A 317 6.89 -36.45 -8.21
N ASP A 318 6.25 -36.95 -9.26
CA ASP A 318 5.50 -36.14 -10.23
C ASP A 318 4.33 -35.45 -9.53
N SER A 319 4.41 -34.12 -9.42
CA SER A 319 3.47 -33.31 -8.66
C SER A 319 2.95 -32.15 -9.50
N VAL A 320 1.68 -31.79 -9.28
CA VAL A 320 1.10 -30.57 -9.86
C VAL A 320 1.52 -29.39 -9.01
N VAL A 321 2.20 -28.43 -9.64
CA VAL A 321 2.66 -27.19 -9.04
C VAL A 321 1.95 -26.04 -9.75
N VAL A 322 1.43 -25.08 -9.00
CA VAL A 322 0.86 -23.86 -9.59
C VAL A 322 1.96 -22.82 -9.64
N ILE A 323 2.21 -22.28 -10.83
CA ILE A 323 3.23 -21.27 -11.06
C ILE A 323 2.60 -19.98 -11.60
N ARG A 324 3.31 -18.87 -11.45
CA ARG A 324 3.01 -17.59 -12.13
C ARG A 324 4.31 -16.97 -12.61
N ALA A 325 4.24 -16.20 -13.67
CA ALA A 325 5.32 -15.32 -14.07
C ALA A 325 5.13 -13.94 -13.45
N PHE A 326 6.22 -13.22 -13.25
CA PHE A 326 6.22 -11.82 -12.86
C PHE A 326 7.28 -11.09 -13.66
N GLY A 327 7.14 -9.78 -13.80
CA GLY A 327 8.14 -8.89 -14.37
C GLY A 327 7.83 -7.45 -14.01
N PHE A 328 8.46 -6.51 -14.69
CA PHE A 328 8.33 -5.09 -14.38
C PHE A 328 8.03 -4.25 -15.62
N HIS A 329 7.20 -3.24 -15.44
CA HIS A 329 6.95 -2.18 -16.41
C HIS A 329 6.95 -0.83 -15.68
N GLU A 330 7.85 0.07 -16.06
CA GLU A 330 8.03 1.38 -15.40
C GLU A 330 8.09 1.26 -13.86
N ASP A 331 8.94 0.35 -13.36
CA ASP A 331 9.10 -0.01 -11.94
C ASP A 331 7.90 -0.66 -11.23
N ARG A 332 6.75 -0.78 -11.90
CA ARG A 332 5.58 -1.50 -11.40
C ARG A 332 5.69 -2.98 -11.71
N MET A 333 5.44 -3.82 -10.72
CA MET A 333 5.39 -5.27 -10.92
C MET A 333 4.14 -5.64 -11.72
N VAL A 334 4.33 -6.45 -12.76
CA VAL A 334 3.27 -7.07 -13.56
C VAL A 334 3.33 -8.57 -13.30
N VAL A 335 2.20 -9.18 -12.97
CA VAL A 335 2.10 -10.63 -12.74
C VAL A 335 1.24 -11.28 -13.81
N SER A 336 1.54 -12.53 -14.14
CA SER A 336 0.72 -13.31 -15.06
C SER A 336 -0.43 -14.03 -14.36
N ASN A 337 -1.28 -14.65 -15.18
CA ASN A 337 -2.16 -15.72 -14.73
C ASN A 337 -1.39 -16.83 -14.00
N GLU A 338 -2.10 -17.49 -13.09
CA GLU A 338 -1.63 -18.74 -12.48
C GLU A 338 -1.83 -19.91 -13.43
N LEU A 339 -0.81 -20.75 -13.58
CA LEU A 339 -0.83 -21.91 -14.47
C LEU A 339 -0.48 -23.18 -13.67
N PRO A 340 -1.37 -24.17 -13.59
CA PRO A 340 -1.03 -25.48 -13.04
C PRO A 340 -0.17 -26.27 -14.04
N VAL A 341 1.00 -26.72 -13.59
CA VAL A 341 1.97 -27.47 -14.39
C VAL A 341 2.37 -28.76 -13.68
N VAL A 342 2.56 -29.85 -14.43
CA VAL A 342 3.07 -31.11 -13.89
C VAL A 342 4.59 -31.11 -14.00
N LEU A 343 5.27 -31.07 -12.86
CA LEU A 343 6.73 -31.10 -12.79
C LEU A 343 7.20 -32.45 -12.27
N LYS A 344 8.25 -32.98 -12.90
CA LYS A 344 8.89 -34.22 -12.47
C LYS A 344 9.94 -33.91 -11.43
N ALA A 345 9.95 -34.68 -10.35
CA ALA A 345 11.00 -34.61 -9.35
C ALA A 345 12.36 -34.90 -10.01
N HIS A 346 13.24 -33.90 -10.04
CA HIS A 346 14.64 -34.20 -10.25
C HIS A 346 15.17 -34.84 -8.96
N PRO A 347 15.89 -35.97 -9.03
CA PRO A 347 16.54 -36.54 -7.86
C PRO A 347 17.60 -35.53 -7.40
N GLY A 348 17.20 -34.64 -6.49
CA GLY A 348 18.13 -33.77 -5.79
C GLY A 348 19.09 -34.66 -5.03
N GLU A 349 20.39 -34.47 -5.26
CA GLU A 349 21.37 -34.75 -4.22
C GLU A 349 20.89 -34.02 -2.97
N SER A 350 20.38 -34.78 -2.01
CA SER A 350 20.28 -34.28 -0.65
C SER A 350 21.72 -33.98 -0.22
N LYS A 351 22.16 -32.73 -0.37
CA LYS A 351 23.35 -32.26 0.34
C LYS A 351 22.98 -32.31 1.82
N GLY A 352 23.33 -33.44 2.44
CA GLY A 352 23.51 -33.50 3.88
C GLY A 352 24.48 -32.39 4.30
N PRO A 353 24.48 -32.01 5.58
CA PRO A 353 25.32 -30.92 6.07
C PRO A 353 26.73 -31.10 5.54
N ASP A 354 27.27 -30.05 4.92
CA ASP A 354 28.61 -30.06 4.35
C ASP A 354 29.55 -30.79 5.33
N PRO A 355 30.32 -31.79 4.86
CA PRO A 355 31.35 -32.34 5.71
C PRO A 355 32.29 -31.17 5.97
N VAL A 356 32.18 -30.63 7.19
CA VAL A 356 33.18 -29.80 7.82
C VAL A 356 34.50 -30.38 7.39
N LEU A 357 35.29 -29.55 6.72
CA LEU A 357 36.66 -29.82 6.34
C LEU A 357 37.43 -30.13 7.63
N VAL A 358 37.31 -31.38 8.11
CA VAL A 358 38.19 -31.95 9.11
C VAL A 358 39.52 -32.03 8.39
N THR A 359 40.33 -31.04 8.68
CA THR A 359 41.72 -30.96 8.28
C THR A 359 42.37 -32.29 8.63
N ALA A 360 42.62 -33.11 7.59
CA ALA A 360 43.41 -34.31 7.69
C ALA A 360 44.87 -33.89 7.97
N ILE A 361 45.17 -33.53 9.21
CA ILE A 361 46.52 -33.63 9.76
C ILE A 361 46.72 -35.12 10.06
N GLY A 362 47.08 -35.88 9.03
CA GLY A 362 47.29 -37.32 9.19
C GLY A 362 47.53 -38.02 7.86
N GLY A 363 48.78 -37.98 7.38
CA GLY A 363 49.29 -39.00 6.46
C GLY A 363 48.99 -38.81 4.97
N GLY A 364 49.42 -37.70 4.38
CA GLY A 364 49.37 -37.53 2.91
C GLY A 364 50.22 -36.40 2.32
N GLY A 365 50.84 -35.56 3.14
CA GLY A 365 51.58 -34.37 2.68
C GLY A 365 52.88 -34.63 1.90
N GLY A 366 53.32 -35.87 1.77
CA GLY A 366 54.59 -36.18 1.07
C GLY A 366 54.54 -35.95 -0.44
N ALA A 367 53.40 -36.20 -1.10
CA ALA A 367 53.30 -36.15 -2.55
C ALA A 367 53.18 -34.73 -3.11
N VAL A 368 52.45 -33.85 -2.41
CA VAL A 368 52.21 -32.46 -2.86
C VAL A 368 53.46 -31.58 -2.64
N LEU A 369 54.18 -31.77 -1.52
CA LEU A 369 55.45 -31.07 -1.27
C LEU A 369 56.56 -31.51 -2.23
N ALA A 370 56.62 -32.80 -2.60
CA ALA A 370 57.61 -33.29 -3.57
C ALA A 370 57.37 -32.71 -4.99
N GLY A 371 56.10 -32.56 -5.39
CA GLY A 371 55.74 -31.95 -6.67
C GLY A 371 56.09 -30.45 -6.74
N LEU A 372 55.85 -29.71 -5.67
CA LEU A 372 56.13 -28.27 -5.62
C LEU A 372 57.64 -27.97 -5.60
N VAL A 373 58.44 -28.78 -4.89
CA VAL A 373 59.91 -28.66 -4.86
C VAL A 373 60.54 -29.05 -6.21
N GLY A 374 60.03 -30.10 -6.86
CA GLY A 374 60.49 -30.51 -8.21
C GLY A 374 60.18 -29.47 -9.29
N THR A 375 59.02 -28.82 -9.20
CA THR A 375 58.61 -27.75 -10.13
C THR A 375 59.45 -26.49 -9.94
N PHE A 376 59.77 -26.11 -8.70
CA PHE A 376 60.66 -24.98 -8.40
C PHE A 376 62.12 -25.23 -8.85
N ALA A 377 62.63 -26.45 -8.67
CA ALA A 377 63.98 -26.82 -9.12
C ALA A 377 64.09 -26.83 -10.66
N TYR A 378 63.06 -27.31 -11.36
CA TYR A 378 62.98 -27.26 -12.82
C TYR A 378 62.92 -25.80 -13.33
N LEU A 379 62.09 -24.96 -12.70
CA LEU A 379 62.01 -23.53 -13.01
C LEU A 379 63.34 -22.80 -12.78
N TYR A 380 64.13 -23.17 -11.77
CA TYR A 380 65.46 -22.59 -11.50
C TYR A 380 66.56 -23.02 -12.49
N SER A 381 66.30 -23.99 -13.37
CA SER A 381 67.23 -24.43 -14.42
C SER A 381 66.85 -23.93 -15.83
N ALA A 382 65.61 -23.48 -16.02
CA ALA A 382 65.12 -22.98 -17.29
C ALA A 382 65.62 -21.55 -17.59
N SER A 383 65.91 -21.26 -18.86
CA SER A 383 66.38 -19.96 -19.36
C SER A 383 65.42 -18.81 -19.01
N GLU A 384 65.95 -17.62 -18.73
CA GLU A 384 65.23 -16.46 -18.17
C GLU A 384 63.91 -16.12 -18.89
N VAL A 385 63.85 -16.25 -20.22
CA VAL A 385 62.66 -15.93 -21.02
C VAL A 385 61.48 -16.89 -20.76
N LEU A 386 61.75 -18.15 -20.38
CA LEU A 386 60.72 -19.16 -20.15
C LEU A 386 60.09 -19.06 -18.75
N ARG A 387 60.83 -18.55 -17.76
CA ARG A 387 60.35 -18.34 -16.38
C ARG A 387 59.24 -17.31 -16.31
N TYR A 388 59.42 -16.17 -16.98
CA TYR A 388 58.43 -15.08 -16.94
C TYR A 388 57.14 -15.43 -17.70
N LYS A 389 57.23 -16.21 -18.79
CA LYS A 389 56.04 -16.68 -19.54
C LYS A 389 55.20 -17.68 -18.75
N TRP A 390 55.82 -18.61 -18.01
CA TRP A 390 55.09 -19.58 -17.19
C TRP A 390 54.52 -18.95 -15.91
N LEU A 391 55.24 -17.99 -15.30
CA LEU A 391 54.70 -17.18 -14.20
C LEU A 391 53.45 -16.40 -14.66
N LEU A 392 53.49 -15.76 -15.83
CA LEU A 392 52.31 -15.08 -16.39
C LEU A 392 51.13 -16.04 -16.63
N LEU A 393 51.35 -17.23 -17.20
CA LEU A 393 50.29 -18.23 -17.42
C LEU A 393 49.66 -18.78 -16.13
N THR A 394 50.42 -18.84 -15.03
CA THR A 394 49.93 -19.36 -13.75
C THR A 394 49.16 -18.31 -12.95
N PHE A 395 49.40 -17.02 -13.20
CA PHE A 395 48.72 -15.90 -12.54
C PHE A 395 47.58 -15.26 -13.37
N ILE A 396 47.40 -15.63 -14.65
CA ILE A 396 46.26 -15.18 -15.46
C ILE A 396 44.88 -15.58 -14.89
N PRO A 397 44.65 -16.75 -14.25
CA PRO A 397 43.33 -17.02 -13.67
C PRO A 397 43.09 -16.28 -12.34
N LEU A 398 44.04 -15.46 -11.87
CA LEU A 398 43.89 -14.65 -10.65
C LEU A 398 43.39 -13.22 -10.91
N TYR A 399 43.08 -12.87 -12.17
CA TYR A 399 42.45 -11.60 -12.57
C TYR A 399 41.02 -11.83 -13.09
N SER A 400 40.23 -12.67 -12.40
CA SER A 400 38.84 -12.96 -12.76
C SER A 400 37.81 -12.02 -12.10
N THR A 401 38.17 -10.77 -11.79
CA THR A 401 37.23 -9.74 -11.28
C THR A 401 36.33 -9.16 -12.38
N ILE A 402 35.86 -9.98 -13.33
CA ILE A 402 34.96 -9.55 -14.42
C ILE A 402 33.85 -10.61 -14.64
N HIS A 403 33.34 -11.21 -13.56
CA HIS A 403 32.14 -12.07 -13.61
C HIS A 403 30.90 -11.42 -12.97
N GLY A 404 31.06 -10.39 -12.13
CA GLY A 404 29.93 -9.70 -11.47
C GLY A 404 28.97 -9.02 -12.44
N GLU A 405 29.45 -8.56 -13.61
CA GLU A 405 28.61 -7.87 -14.60
C GLU A 405 27.56 -8.80 -15.24
N ARG A 406 27.89 -10.08 -15.51
CA ARG A 406 26.95 -11.02 -16.17
C ARG A 406 25.85 -11.58 -15.27
N VAL A 407 26.02 -11.50 -13.95
CA VAL A 407 25.04 -11.98 -12.96
C VAL A 407 23.99 -10.91 -12.68
N LEU A 408 24.38 -9.65 -12.82
CA LEU A 408 23.52 -8.47 -12.76
C LEU A 408 22.70 -8.27 -14.04
N ASP A 409 22.99 -9.00 -15.13
CA ASP A 409 22.23 -8.94 -16.39
C ASP A 409 20.73 -9.21 -16.16
N HIS A 410 20.38 -10.00 -15.15
CA HIS A 410 18.99 -10.09 -14.68
C HIS A 410 18.69 -8.88 -13.79
N PHE A 411 17.97 -7.89 -14.29
CA PHE A 411 17.65 -6.65 -13.59
C PHE A 411 16.87 -6.88 -12.27
N PHE A 412 16.13 -7.98 -12.05
CA PHE A 412 15.64 -8.34 -10.71
C PHE A 412 16.79 -8.63 -9.70
N ARG A 413 17.82 -9.38 -10.11
CA ARG A 413 19.04 -9.57 -9.29
C ARG A 413 19.81 -8.25 -9.14
N GLY A 414 19.85 -7.43 -10.19
CA GLY A 414 20.36 -6.07 -10.15
C GLY A 414 19.64 -5.18 -9.14
N ARG A 415 18.30 -5.20 -9.12
CA ARG A 415 17.44 -4.47 -8.17
C ARG A 415 17.60 -5.00 -6.75
N LEU A 416 17.66 -6.32 -6.56
CA LEU A 416 17.97 -6.92 -5.26
C LEU A 416 19.33 -6.44 -4.76
N TYR A 417 20.35 -6.45 -5.61
CA TYR A 417 21.68 -5.98 -5.27
C TYR A 417 21.69 -4.47 -4.96
N GLU A 418 21.09 -3.63 -5.80
CA GLU A 418 21.05 -2.18 -5.60
C GLU A 418 20.23 -1.83 -4.35
N TYR A 419 19.11 -2.51 -4.11
CA TYR A 419 18.34 -2.33 -2.88
C TYR A 419 19.14 -2.73 -1.63
N ILE A 420 19.89 -3.84 -1.66
CA ILE A 420 20.76 -4.26 -0.56
C ILE A 420 21.92 -3.27 -0.37
N LYS A 421 22.40 -2.66 -1.46
CA LYS A 421 23.44 -1.63 -1.47
C LYS A 421 22.96 -0.32 -0.84
N GLU A 422 21.75 0.10 -1.17
CA GLU A 422 21.09 1.28 -0.60
C GLU A 422 20.64 1.04 0.85
N ASN A 423 20.25 -0.19 1.18
CA ASN A 423 19.76 -0.60 2.51
C ASN A 423 20.63 -1.73 3.11
N PRO A 424 21.90 -1.47 3.49
CA PRO A 424 22.77 -2.50 4.06
C PRO A 424 22.19 -3.08 5.35
N GLY A 425 21.95 -4.39 5.36
CA GLY A 425 21.29 -5.09 6.45
C GLY A 425 19.79 -5.26 6.25
N ALA A 426 19.28 -5.10 5.03
CA ALA A 426 17.94 -5.54 4.67
C ALA A 426 17.73 -7.00 5.10
N THR A 427 16.58 -7.28 5.71
CA THR A 427 16.19 -8.65 6.10
C THR A 427 15.57 -9.37 4.92
N PHE A 428 15.57 -10.70 4.97
CA PHE A 428 14.78 -11.50 4.02
C PHE A 428 13.30 -11.05 3.96
N THR A 429 12.70 -10.73 5.10
CA THR A 429 11.31 -10.26 5.17
C THR A 429 11.10 -8.90 4.51
N ALA A 430 12.02 -7.94 4.74
CA ALA A 430 11.95 -6.62 4.10
C ALA A 430 12.09 -6.74 2.58
N LEU A 431 13.04 -7.54 2.11
CA LEU A 431 13.22 -7.82 0.68
C LEU A 431 11.97 -8.46 0.07
N LYS A 432 11.39 -9.46 0.76
CA LYS A 432 10.16 -10.11 0.30
C LYS A 432 9.00 -9.13 0.18
N GLU A 433 8.77 -8.30 1.20
CA GLU A 433 7.67 -7.34 1.22
C GLU A 433 7.88 -6.22 0.19
N HIS A 434 9.12 -5.77 -0.02
CA HIS A 434 9.42 -4.72 -1.00
C HIS A 434 9.24 -5.18 -2.45
N PHE A 435 9.65 -6.41 -2.77
CA PHE A 435 9.61 -6.94 -4.13
C PHE A 435 8.36 -7.78 -4.45
N ASP A 436 7.51 -8.05 -3.46
CA ASP A 436 6.28 -8.87 -3.55
C ASP A 436 6.47 -10.26 -4.23
N VAL A 437 7.62 -10.89 -3.98
CA VAL A 437 7.96 -12.22 -4.51
C VAL A 437 7.78 -13.34 -3.48
N LYS A 438 7.62 -14.58 -3.97
CA LYS A 438 7.51 -15.77 -3.12
C LYS A 438 8.85 -16.16 -2.47
N ASN A 439 8.77 -16.93 -1.38
CA ASN A 439 9.94 -17.32 -0.59
C ASN A 439 10.98 -18.08 -1.41
N GLY A 440 10.55 -19.04 -2.23
CA GLY A 440 11.44 -19.87 -3.06
C GLY A 440 12.21 -19.02 -4.07
N THR A 441 11.51 -18.12 -4.77
CA THR A 441 12.06 -17.16 -5.73
C THR A 441 13.16 -16.31 -5.11
N LEU A 442 12.83 -15.62 -4.01
CA LEU A 442 13.78 -14.75 -3.33
C LEU A 442 15.00 -15.54 -2.80
N THR A 443 14.76 -16.74 -2.28
CA THR A 443 15.83 -17.64 -1.80
C THR A 443 16.78 -18.02 -2.93
N TYR A 444 16.24 -18.42 -4.09
CA TYR A 444 17.03 -18.77 -5.27
C TYR A 444 17.91 -17.61 -5.72
N HIS A 445 17.33 -16.41 -5.91
CA HIS A 445 18.08 -15.25 -6.39
C HIS A 445 19.13 -14.77 -5.38
N LEU A 446 18.81 -14.75 -4.08
CA LEU A 446 19.78 -14.40 -3.04
C LEU A 446 20.91 -15.43 -2.95
N HIS A 447 20.59 -16.72 -3.07
CA HIS A 447 21.61 -17.77 -3.08
C HIS A 447 22.53 -17.64 -4.29
N ARG A 448 21.99 -17.32 -5.48
CA ARG A 448 22.81 -17.02 -6.67
C ARG A 448 23.71 -15.80 -6.45
N LEU A 449 23.20 -14.71 -5.88
CA LEU A 449 24.02 -13.53 -5.56
C LEU A 449 25.11 -13.83 -4.51
N GLU A 450 24.84 -14.72 -3.54
CA GLU A 450 25.83 -15.20 -2.56
C GLU A 450 26.90 -16.08 -3.21
N GLN A 451 26.52 -16.99 -4.11
CA GLN A 451 27.44 -17.86 -4.84
C GLN A 451 28.42 -17.10 -5.73
N GLU A 452 27.98 -15.97 -6.28
CA GLU A 452 28.76 -15.09 -7.14
C GLU A 452 29.55 -14.04 -6.35
N GLU A 453 29.59 -14.17 -5.01
CA GLU A 453 30.32 -13.30 -4.08
C GLU A 453 29.92 -11.81 -4.15
N LEU A 454 28.73 -11.49 -4.69
CA LEU A 454 28.23 -10.11 -4.80
C LEU A 454 27.61 -9.62 -3.48
N ILE A 455 26.99 -10.54 -2.74
CA ILE A 455 26.41 -10.27 -1.43
C ILE A 455 26.90 -11.28 -0.40
N THR A 456 26.85 -10.88 0.86
CA THR A 456 27.10 -11.73 2.02
C THR A 456 25.94 -11.60 3.00
N HIS A 457 25.82 -12.55 3.93
CA HIS A 457 24.82 -12.50 4.98
C HIS A 457 25.40 -12.58 6.38
N ARG A 458 24.66 -12.02 7.33
CA ARG A 458 24.92 -12.15 8.76
C ARG A 458 23.66 -12.50 9.51
N ASN A 459 23.77 -13.42 10.46
CA ASN A 459 22.66 -13.78 11.33
C ASN A 459 22.62 -12.89 12.58
N VAL A 460 21.47 -12.28 12.85
CA VAL A 460 21.18 -11.55 14.11
C VAL A 460 19.91 -12.14 14.71
N GLY A 461 20.09 -12.96 15.76
CA GLY A 461 19.02 -13.78 16.30
C GLY A 461 18.51 -14.79 15.26
N LYS A 462 17.23 -14.69 14.89
CA LYS A 462 16.60 -15.53 13.85
C LYS A 462 16.58 -14.88 12.46
N TYR A 463 17.08 -13.66 12.32
CA TYR A 463 17.01 -12.88 11.09
C TYR A 463 18.31 -12.99 10.30
N LYS A 464 18.20 -13.24 8.99
CA LYS A 464 19.29 -13.17 8.02
C LYS A 464 19.32 -11.76 7.43
N LEU A 465 20.43 -11.05 7.64
CA LEU A 465 20.69 -9.70 7.15
C LEU A 465 21.63 -9.77 5.96
N PHE A 466 21.28 -9.10 4.86
CA PHE A 466 22.08 -9.11 3.63
C PHE A 466 22.88 -7.83 3.46
N TYR A 467 24.09 -7.96 2.93
CA TYR A 467 25.03 -6.87 2.70
C TYR A 467 25.74 -7.07 1.37
N VAL A 468 26.08 -5.99 0.68
CA VAL A 468 27.04 -6.06 -0.44
C VAL A 468 28.40 -6.48 0.09
N ASP A 469 29.12 -7.32 -0.66
CA ASP A 469 30.45 -7.77 -0.27
C ASP A 469 31.42 -6.59 -0.06
N GLY A 470 32.32 -6.72 0.92
CA GLY A 470 33.29 -5.67 1.29
C GLY A 470 32.76 -4.55 2.20
N VAL A 471 31.45 -4.46 2.46
CA VAL A 471 30.91 -3.45 3.39
C VAL A 471 31.11 -3.87 4.85
N ARG A 472 32.00 -3.16 5.58
CA ARG A 472 32.18 -3.32 7.03
C ARG A 472 31.07 -2.59 7.81
N VAL A 473 29.93 -3.24 8.00
CA VAL A 473 28.83 -2.67 8.80
C VAL A 473 29.07 -2.91 10.29
N LYS A 474 29.05 -1.84 11.11
CA LYS A 474 28.98 -1.95 12.58
C LYS A 474 27.77 -2.82 12.97
N GLY A 475 27.91 -3.67 13.99
CA GLY A 475 26.87 -4.63 14.36
C GLY A 475 25.54 -3.98 14.76
N VAL A 476 24.44 -4.70 14.52
CA VAL A 476 23.12 -4.38 15.08
C VAL A 476 23.17 -4.60 16.59
N GLU A 477 22.75 -3.60 17.36
CA GLU A 477 22.82 -3.64 18.83
C GLU A 477 21.55 -4.22 19.46
N ALA A 478 20.39 -4.00 18.82
CA ALA A 478 19.12 -4.55 19.29
C ALA A 478 18.09 -4.77 18.17
N VAL A 479 17.14 -5.68 18.39
CA VAL A 479 15.96 -5.90 17.53
C VAL A 479 14.74 -5.23 18.16
N ILE A 480 14.06 -4.40 17.38
CA ILE A 480 12.84 -3.66 17.74
C ILE A 480 11.62 -4.39 17.14
N SER A 481 10.55 -4.54 17.93
CA SER A 481 9.27 -5.04 17.43
C SER A 481 8.37 -3.91 16.90
N PRO A 482 7.38 -4.17 16.03
CA PRO A 482 6.47 -3.12 15.55
C PRO A 482 5.79 -2.34 16.68
N LEU A 483 5.41 -3.02 17.77
CA LEU A 483 4.84 -2.37 18.96
C LEU A 483 5.89 -1.50 19.69
N ASP A 484 7.14 -1.94 19.78
CA ASP A 484 8.20 -1.13 20.38
C ASP A 484 8.46 0.14 19.54
N ARG A 485 8.34 0.05 18.20
CA ARG A 485 8.42 1.22 17.29
C ARG A 485 7.28 2.20 17.50
N GLU A 486 6.04 1.71 17.55
CA GLU A 486 4.87 2.53 17.85
C GLU A 486 5.01 3.25 19.21
N MET A 487 5.50 2.54 20.23
CA MET A 487 5.82 3.14 21.53
C MET A 487 6.94 4.18 21.44
N ILE A 488 7.98 3.95 20.64
CA ILE A 488 9.07 4.92 20.40
C ILE A 488 8.50 6.20 19.78
N ASN A 489 7.71 6.09 18.71
CA ASN A 489 7.10 7.25 18.02
C ASN A 489 6.26 8.10 18.97
N ILE A 490 5.41 7.47 19.79
CA ILE A 490 4.61 8.17 20.80
C ILE A 490 5.49 8.92 21.82
N ILE A 491 6.62 8.34 22.25
CA ILE A 491 7.55 9.00 23.18
C ILE A 491 8.29 10.14 22.49
N THR A 492 8.63 9.99 21.21
CA THR A 492 9.26 11.04 20.40
C THR A 492 8.36 12.26 20.31
N GLU A 493 7.08 12.06 19.93
CA GLU A 493 6.08 13.12 19.79
C GLU A 493 5.72 13.75 21.14
N ASN A 494 5.76 12.95 22.21
CA ASN A 494 5.36 13.37 23.56
C ASN A 494 6.47 13.10 24.60
N PRO A 495 7.61 13.81 24.58
CA PRO A 495 8.70 13.57 25.51
C PRO A 495 8.25 13.73 26.98
N GLY A 496 8.44 12.69 27.79
CA GLY A 496 7.97 12.68 29.17
C GLY A 496 6.52 12.22 29.34
N ILE A 497 5.91 11.59 28.34
CA ILE A 497 4.61 10.91 28.47
C ILE A 497 4.63 9.92 29.65
N THR A 498 3.53 9.88 30.39
CA THR A 498 3.40 8.96 31.53
C THR A 498 3.11 7.54 31.05
N SER A 499 3.66 6.53 31.74
CA SER A 499 3.38 5.12 31.41
C SER A 499 1.88 4.82 31.40
N LYS A 500 1.09 5.49 32.26
CA LYS A 500 -0.38 5.34 32.30
C LYS A 500 -1.05 5.92 31.06
N ARG A 501 -0.63 7.11 30.59
CA ARG A 501 -1.18 7.75 29.39
C ARG A 501 -0.84 6.97 28.13
N MET A 502 0.43 6.53 27.99
CA MET A 502 0.84 5.67 26.88
C MET A 502 0.05 4.37 26.82
N ILE A 503 -0.11 3.69 27.97
CA ILE A 503 -0.94 2.47 28.03
C ILE A 503 -2.36 2.80 27.58
N SER A 504 -2.98 3.88 28.09
CA SER A 504 -4.35 4.24 27.69
C SER A 504 -4.52 4.57 26.21
N MET A 505 -3.50 5.15 25.55
CA MET A 505 -3.53 5.43 24.12
C MET A 505 -3.44 4.13 23.29
N LEU A 506 -2.74 3.12 23.80
CA LEU A 506 -2.51 1.82 23.13
C LEU A 506 -3.45 0.70 23.61
N SER A 507 -4.38 0.99 24.53
CA SER A 507 -5.22 0.00 25.22
C SER A 507 -6.29 -0.66 24.34
N GLY A 508 -6.51 -0.21 23.10
CA GLY A 508 -7.60 -0.67 22.22
C GLY A 508 -7.67 -2.19 22.07
N GLU A 509 -6.74 -2.78 21.34
CA GLU A 509 -6.72 -4.24 21.07
C GLU A 509 -5.81 -5.02 22.03
N ARG A 510 -5.10 -4.34 22.94
CA ARG A 510 -3.95 -4.92 23.66
C ARG A 510 -4.11 -4.77 25.17
N SER A 511 -3.79 -5.84 25.90
CA SER A 511 -3.90 -5.82 27.37
C SER A 511 -2.88 -4.87 28.03
N ASN A 512 -3.30 -4.16 29.08
CA ASN A 512 -2.42 -3.30 29.88
C ASN A 512 -1.18 -4.03 30.44
N ARG A 513 -1.31 -5.34 30.70
CA ARG A 513 -0.20 -6.20 31.15
C ARG A 513 0.85 -6.39 30.06
N THR A 514 0.43 -6.59 28.80
CA THR A 514 1.31 -6.71 27.64
C THR A 514 2.08 -5.41 27.44
N LEU A 515 1.40 -4.28 27.40
CA LEU A 515 2.01 -2.95 27.22
C LEU A 515 3.02 -2.62 28.34
N SER A 516 2.66 -2.90 29.60
CA SER A 516 3.57 -2.72 30.73
C SER A 516 4.83 -3.60 30.65
N ARG A 517 4.69 -4.82 30.12
CA ARG A 517 5.82 -5.73 29.89
C ARG A 517 6.75 -5.19 28.80
N HIS A 518 6.19 -4.65 27.71
CA HIS A 518 6.95 -4.04 26.62
C HIS A 518 7.75 -2.83 27.12
N ILE A 519 7.13 -1.90 27.85
CA ILE A 519 7.85 -0.74 28.44
C ILE A 519 9.04 -1.20 29.31
N LYS A 520 8.86 -2.21 30.17
CA LYS A 520 9.98 -2.77 30.97
C LYS A 520 11.04 -3.47 30.13
N GLN A 521 10.67 -4.06 28.99
CA GLN A 521 11.63 -4.68 28.09
C GLN A 521 12.42 -3.63 27.32
N MET A 522 11.76 -2.55 26.88
CA MET A 522 12.39 -1.44 26.17
C MET A 522 13.40 -0.71 27.04
N GLU A 523 13.07 -0.49 28.31
CA GLU A 523 13.99 0.11 29.28
C GLU A 523 15.21 -0.77 29.52
N ARG A 524 15.02 -2.09 29.69
CA ARG A 524 16.14 -3.04 29.85
C ARG A 524 17.04 -3.14 28.62
N LYS A 525 16.49 -2.90 27.43
CA LYS A 525 17.23 -2.92 26.17
C LYS A 525 17.91 -1.57 25.85
N GLY A 526 17.68 -0.53 26.65
CA GLY A 526 18.27 0.80 26.43
C GLY A 526 17.56 1.67 25.39
N PHE A 527 16.35 1.30 24.93
CA PHE A 527 15.58 2.13 23.99
C PHE A 527 14.99 3.38 24.68
N ILE A 528 14.59 3.22 25.94
CA ILE A 528 13.90 4.25 26.72
C ILE A 528 14.47 4.30 28.14
N ARG A 529 14.43 5.48 28.75
CA ARG A 529 14.69 5.67 30.18
C ARG A 529 13.41 6.13 30.86
N SER A 530 13.29 5.84 32.15
CA SER A 530 12.16 6.33 32.93
C SER A 530 12.60 7.16 34.13
N GLU A 531 11.85 8.23 34.40
CA GLU A 531 12.05 9.09 35.57
C GLU A 531 10.75 9.15 36.37
N VAL A 532 10.83 9.09 37.70
CA VAL A 532 9.66 9.24 38.57
C VAL A 532 9.54 10.71 38.97
N LYS A 533 8.48 11.39 38.51
CA LYS A 533 8.13 12.76 38.88
C LYS A 533 6.69 12.78 39.39
N GLY A 534 6.47 13.40 40.56
CA GLY A 534 5.13 13.49 41.16
C GLY A 534 4.45 12.12 41.43
N GLY A 535 5.23 11.06 41.67
CA GLY A 535 4.70 9.70 41.85
C GLY A 535 4.27 8.99 40.56
N GLN A 536 4.45 9.62 39.40
CA GLN A 536 4.17 9.03 38.09
C GLN A 536 5.48 8.76 37.34
N ARG A 537 5.46 7.72 36.49
CA ARG A 537 6.62 7.29 35.70
C ARG A 537 6.56 7.92 34.32
N HIS A 538 7.46 8.85 34.06
CA HIS A 538 7.63 9.56 32.79
C HIS A 538 8.67 8.84 31.94
N LEU A 539 8.40 8.70 30.64
CA LEU A 539 9.22 7.96 29.69
C LEU A 539 9.94 8.91 28.74
N TYR A 540 11.21 8.65 28.46
CA TYR A 540 12.04 9.43 27.55
C TYR A 540 12.84 8.50 26.64
N LEU A 541 13.12 8.91 25.41
CA LEU A 541 14.05 8.21 24.53
C LEU A 541 15.48 8.32 25.04
N THR A 542 16.29 7.34 24.68
CA THR A 542 17.68 7.22 25.07
C THR A 542 18.58 7.14 23.83
N ASN A 543 19.77 7.72 23.91
CA ASN A 543 20.75 7.77 22.81
C ASN A 543 21.85 6.70 22.98
N GLU A 544 21.60 5.66 23.79
CA GLU A 544 22.58 4.61 24.11
C GLU A 544 22.77 3.61 22.97
N LEU A 545 21.78 3.51 22.07
CA LEU A 545 21.85 2.62 20.91
C LEU A 545 22.11 3.44 19.66
N GLU A 546 23.10 3.03 18.86
CA GLU A 546 23.38 3.63 17.55
C GLU A 546 22.52 2.98 16.46
N ARG A 547 22.41 1.64 16.45
CA ARG A 547 21.79 0.86 15.36
C ARG A 547 20.86 -0.24 15.82
N VAL A 548 19.69 -0.29 15.21
CA VAL A 548 18.60 -1.17 15.59
C VAL A 548 17.99 -1.86 14.37
N LEU A 549 17.55 -3.09 14.54
CA LEU A 549 16.94 -3.89 13.48
C LEU A 549 15.42 -3.89 13.63
N LEU A 550 14.74 -3.45 12.58
CA LEU A 550 13.31 -3.62 12.38
C LEU A 550 13.08 -4.74 11.35
N PRO A 551 12.40 -5.83 11.71
CA PRO A 551 12.26 -6.99 10.82
C PRO A 551 11.73 -6.70 9.42
N LYS A 552 10.88 -5.68 9.25
CA LYS A 552 10.28 -5.30 7.97
C LYS A 552 11.00 -4.17 7.23
N GLU A 553 11.89 -3.45 7.92
CA GLU A 553 12.54 -2.23 7.40
C GLU A 553 14.07 -2.35 7.34
N GLY A 554 14.63 -3.43 7.88
CA GLY A 554 16.09 -3.63 7.95
C GLY A 554 16.74 -2.88 9.11
N VAL A 555 18.03 -2.57 8.95
CA VAL A 555 18.84 -1.91 9.97
C VAL A 555 18.70 -0.40 9.84
N LEU A 556 18.22 0.25 10.89
CA LEU A 556 18.08 1.71 10.97
C LEU A 556 19.00 2.28 12.05
N GLU A 557 19.33 3.57 11.92
CA GLU A 557 19.97 4.31 13.02
C GLU A 557 18.90 4.79 14.01
N MET A 558 19.18 4.68 15.31
CA MET A 558 18.21 5.02 16.36
C MET A 558 17.72 6.48 16.28
N LYS A 559 18.55 7.36 15.73
CA LYS A 559 18.23 8.78 15.51
C LYS A 559 17.17 8.97 14.40
N ASP A 560 17.14 8.10 13.40
CA ASP A 560 16.26 8.23 12.23
C ASP A 560 14.85 7.71 12.55
N LEU A 561 14.74 6.79 13.52
CA LEU A 561 13.49 6.34 14.12
C LEU A 561 12.69 7.46 14.80
N ALA A 562 13.32 8.57 15.13
CA ALA A 562 12.67 9.75 15.71
C ALA A 562 12.17 10.77 14.67
N VAL A 563 12.50 10.58 13.39
CA VAL A 563 12.29 11.59 12.33
C VAL A 563 11.37 11.07 11.20
N ALA A 564 11.13 9.75 11.11
CA ALA A 564 10.60 9.12 9.91
C ALA A 564 9.10 9.31 9.59
N ASP A 565 8.35 10.15 10.31
CA ASP A 565 6.95 10.49 9.98
C ASP A 565 6.68 12.01 10.14
N ILE A 566 7.45 12.84 9.42
CA ILE A 566 7.10 14.26 9.18
C ILE A 566 6.88 14.50 7.69
#